data_AF-A0A2K3JXK9-F1
#
_entry.id   AF-A0A2K3JXK9-F1
#
_cell.length_a   1.000
_cell.length_b   1.000
_cell.length_c   1.000
_cell.angle_alpha   90.00
_cell.angle_beta   90.00
_cell.angle_gamma   90.00
#
_symmetry.space_group_name_H-M   'P 1'
#
loop_
_entity.id
_entity.type
_entity.pdbx_description
1 polymer ?
#
loop_
_entity_poly.entity_id
_entity_poly.type
_entity_poly.pdbx_seq_one_letter_code
_entity_poly.pdbx_strand_id
1 'polypeptide(L)' 'MDQNQFKELALGLDLLNKPFLWIVRPSNDNKVNYAYPEEFHGTKGKIVGWAPQEKILNHPSIACFIS' A
#
# COMPACT_ATOMS: atom_id res chain seq x y z
N MET A 1 1.56 12.06 -0.01
CA MET A 1 2.69 11.22 -0.44
C MET A 1 3.13 11.74 -1.78
N ASP A 2 4.38 12.15 -1.93
CA ASP A 2 4.90 12.47 -3.26
C ASP A 2 5.13 11.19 -4.08
N GLN A 3 5.38 11.36 -5.38
CA GLN A 3 5.52 10.23 -6.29
C GLN A 3 6.75 9.36 -5.98
N ASN A 4 7.84 9.93 -5.49
CA ASN A 4 9.05 9.14 -5.18
C ASN A 4 8.81 8.29 -3.93
N GLN A 5 8.24 8.87 -2.87
CA GLN A 5 7.86 8.11 -1.68
C GLN A 5 6.92 6.94 -2.00
N PHE A 6 5.95 7.16 -2.90
CA PHE A 6 5.02 6.11 -3.31
C PHE A 6 5.76 4.96 -4.01
N LYS A 7 6.68 5.28 -4.92
CA LYS A 7 7.48 4.28 -5.64
C LYS A 7 8.40 3.50 -4.70
N GLU A 8 9.12 4.20 -3.82
CA GLU A 8 10.02 3.56 -2.86
C GLU A 8 9.26 2.64 -1.90
N LEU A 9 8.08 3.06 -1.43
CA LEU A 9 7.24 2.24 -0.58
C LEU A 9 6.72 0.99 -1.31
N ALA A 10 6.27 1.14 -2.57
CA ALA A 10 5.83 0.02 -3.39
C ALA A 10 6.95 -1.03 -3.55
N LEU A 11 8.14 -0.59 -3.94
CA LEU A 11 9.30 -1.48 -4.08
C LEU A 11 9.70 -2.11 -2.75
N GLY A 12 9.69 -1.34 -1.66
CA GLY A 12 9.96 -1.84 -0.31
C GLY A 12 9.01 -2.96 0.11
N LEU A 13 7.71 -2.82 -0.18
CA LEU A 13 6.70 -3.83 0.13
C LEU A 13 6.93 -5.15 -0.62
N ASP A 14 7.32 -5.08 -1.89
CA ASP A 14 7.63 -6.28 -2.67
C ASP A 14 8.94 -6.96 -2.20
N LEU A 15 9.98 -6.16 -1.91
CA LEU A 15 11.25 -6.66 -1.39
C LEU A 15 11.12 -7.30 -0.01
N LEU A 16 10.19 -6.83 0.83
CA LEU A 16 9.91 -7.42 2.14
C LEU A 16 9.44 -8.88 2.05
N ASN A 17 8.87 -9.31 0.91
CA ASN A 17 8.36 -10.65 0.66
C ASN A 17 7.43 -11.18 1.78
N LYS A 18 6.65 -10.29 2.40
CA LYS A 18 5.69 -10.60 3.47
C LYS A 18 4.28 -10.22 3.04
N PRO A 19 3.24 -10.89 3.59
CA PRO A 19 1.87 -10.48 3.39
C PRO A 19 1.64 -9.04 3.83
N PHE A 20 1.03 -8.21 2.97
CA PHE A 20 0.68 -6.83 3.29
C PHE A 20 -0.71 -6.45 2.77
N LEU A 21 -1.32 -5.48 3.45
CA LEU A 21 -2.52 -4.80 2.99
C LEU A 21 -2.20 -3.31 2.88
N TRP A 22 -2.20 -2.78 1.65
CA TRP A 22 -1.89 -1.37 1.40
C TRP A 22 -3.14 -0.62 0.95
N ILE A 23 -3.49 0.45 1.67
CA ILE A 23 -4.65 1.27 1.36
C ILE A 23 -4.18 2.49 0.57
N VAL A 24 -4.44 2.50 -0.73
CA VAL A 24 -4.06 3.59 -1.64
C VAL A 24 -5.31 4.34 -2.06
N ARG A 25 -5.54 5.51 -1.47
CA ARG A 25 -6.69 6.34 -1.82
C ARG A 25 -6.38 7.13 -3.10
N PRO A 26 -7.27 7.11 -4.11
CA PRO A 26 -7.14 8.01 -5.24
C PRO A 26 -7.17 9.45 -4.73
N SER A 27 -6.25 10.28 -5.23
CA SER A 27 -6.24 11.70 -4.94
C SER A 27 -7.46 12.36 -5.61
N ASN A 28 -8.26 13.12 -4.86
CA ASN A 28 -9.35 13.91 -5.44
C ASN A 28 -8.83 14.99 -6.41
N ASP A 29 -7.58 15.43 -6.19
CA ASP A 29 -6.88 16.27 -7.14
C ASP A 29 -6.19 15.38 -8.17
N ASN A 30 -6.64 15.43 -9.42
CA ASN A 30 -6.08 14.77 -10.63
C ASN A 30 -4.59 15.05 -10.89
N LYS A 31 -3.87 15.68 -9.96
CA LYS A 31 -2.46 16.06 -10.05
C LYS A 31 -1.50 14.93 -9.67
N VAL A 32 -1.94 13.94 -8.88
CA VAL A 32 -1.07 12.86 -8.42
C VAL A 32 -1.56 11.53 -8.99
N ASN A 33 -0.97 11.16 -10.12
CA ASN A 33 -1.20 9.86 -10.74
C ASN A 33 -0.22 8.87 -10.09
N TYR A 34 -0.70 8.13 -9.08
CA TYR A 34 0.09 7.10 -8.40
C TYR A 34 0.25 5.88 -9.33
N ALA A 35 1.12 6.01 -10.32
CA ALA A 35 1.55 4.90 -11.14
C ALA A 35 2.57 4.06 -10.37
N TYR A 36 2.31 2.76 -10.27
CA TYR A 36 3.28 1.82 -9.72
C TYR A 36 4.53 1.74 -10.61
N PRO A 37 5.72 1.53 -10.02
CA PRO A 37 6.91 1.14 -10.77
C PRO A 37 6.68 -0.13 -11.59
N GLU A 38 7.40 -0.32 -12.69
CA GLU A 38 7.32 -1.53 -13.51
C GLU A 38 7.77 -2.77 -12.74
N GLU A 39 8.71 -2.58 -11.83
CA GLU A 39 9.29 -3.62 -10.97
C GLU A 39 8.37 -4.02 -9.81
N PHE A 40 7.29 -3.27 -9.57
CA PHE A 40 6.31 -3.59 -8.54
C PHE A 40 5.27 -4.57 -9.08
N HIS A 41 5.30 -5.80 -8.58
CA HIS A 41 4.40 -6.87 -8.94
C HIS A 41 3.25 -7.03 -7.92
N GLY A 42 3.42 -6.56 -6.68
CA GLY A 42 2.37 -6.58 -5.65
C GLY A 42 1.90 -7.99 -5.26
N THR A 43 2.65 -9.04 -5.59
CA THR A 43 2.18 -10.44 -5.52
C THR A 43 1.95 -10.97 -4.11
N LYS A 44 2.55 -10.31 -3.12
CA LYS A 44 2.47 -10.72 -1.71
C LYS A 44 1.39 -9.99 -0.93
N GLY A 45 0.70 -9.02 -1.53
CA GLY A 45 -0.25 -8.19 -0.81
C GLY A 45 -1.53 -7.91 -1.58
N LYS A 46 -2.40 -7.16 -0.92
CA LYS A 46 -3.62 -6.63 -1.53
C LYS A 46 -3.60 -5.11 -1.44
N ILE A 47 -3.94 -4.46 -2.54
CA ILE A 47 -4.00 -3.00 -2.62
C ILE A 47 -5.45 -2.59 -2.85
N VAL A 48 -5.97 -1.72 -2.00
CA VAL A 48 -7.39 -1.34 -2.00
C VAL A 48 -7.56 0.16 -1.81
N GLY A 49 -8.60 0.73 -2.42
CA GLY A 49 -8.94 2.14 -2.24
C GLY A 49 -9.46 2.47 -0.84
N TRP A 50 -10.07 1.49 -0.18
CA TRP A 50 -10.63 1.64 1.15
C TRP A 50 -10.76 0.28 1.85
N ALA A 51 -10.64 0.30 3.18
CA ALA A 51 -10.98 -0.83 4.01
C ALA A 51 -11.34 -0.35 5.44
N PRO A 52 -12.12 -1.13 6.22
CA PRO A 52 -12.52 -0.75 7.57
C PRO A 52 -11.35 -0.89 8.55
N GLN A 53 -10.62 0.20 8.78
CA GLN A 53 -9.36 0.21 9.56
C GLN A 53 -9.50 -0.40 10.95
N GLU A 54 -10.56 -0.09 11.71
CA GLU A 54 -10.77 -0.65 13.04
C GLU A 54 -10.90 -2.18 13.01
N LYS A 55 -11.59 -2.74 12.02
CA LYS A 55 -11.71 -4.20 11.86
C LYS A 55 -10.39 -4.84 11.45
N ILE A 56 -9.59 -4.15 10.63
CA ILE A 56 -8.28 -4.62 10.22
C ILE A 56 -7.33 -4.67 11.41
N LEU A 57 -7.23 -3.57 12.17
CA LEU A 57 -6.29 -3.48 13.30
C LEU A 57 -6.62 -4.47 14.42
N ASN A 58 -7.88 -4.87 14.56
CA ASN A 58 -8.30 -5.91 15.50
C ASN A 58 -8.15 -7.35 14.96
N HIS A 59 -7.71 -7.54 13.72
CA HIS A 59 -7.56 -8.87 13.14
C HIS A 59 -6.25 -9.54 13.59
N PRO A 60 -6.25 -10.81 14.04
CA PRO A 60 -5.08 -11.47 14.62
C PRO A 60 -3.90 -11.65 13.64
N SER A 61 -4.15 -11.57 12.33
CA SER A 61 -3.08 -11.61 11.32
C SER A 61 -2.29 -10.31 11.17
N ILE A 62 -2.70 -9.22 11.82
CA ILE A 62 -1.95 -7.96 11.81
C ILE A 62 -0.81 -8.03 12.81
N ALA A 63 0.41 -7.94 12.29
CA ALA A 63 1.63 -7.89 13.09
C ALA A 63 2.20 -6.47 13.24
N CYS A 64 1.89 -5.57 12.30
CA CYS A 64 2.41 -4.20 12.26
C CYS A 64 1.45 -3.29 11.49
N PHE A 65 1.42 -2.01 11.87
CA PHE A 65 0.69 -0.95 11.20
C PHE A 65 1.61 0.24 10.93
N ILE A 66 1.63 0.71 9.68
CA ILE A 66 2.40 1.88 9.24
C ILE A 66 1.40 2.99 8.94
N SER A 67 1.57 4.16 9.56
CA SER A 67 0.66 5.31 9.48
C SER A 67 1.31 6.54 8.91
#